data_AF-A0A7W1SZ33-F1
#
_entry.id   AF-A0A7W1SZ33-F1
#
_cell.length_a   1.000
_cell.length_b   1.000
_cell.length_c   1.000
_cell.angle_alpha   90.00
_cell.angle_beta   90.00
_cell.angle_gamma   90.00
#
_symmetry.space_group_name_H-M   'P 1'
#
loop_
_entity.id
_entity.type
_entity.pdbx_description
1 polymer ?
#
loop_
_entity_poly.entity_id
_entity_poly.type
_entity_poly.pdbx_seq_one_letter_code
_entity_poly.pdbx_strand_id
1 'polypeptide(L)'
;NLGATQERLTETRFAQPALFVVEYALARLWMKWGIRPTAMLGHSVGEYVAATLAGVFGIEDALAIIAERGRLVQQSPRGAMLAVALCEAEIHAKLDGELDIAAVNDSDSCVVSGPIDAIEDVEQKLRAERVACQRLRTSHAFHSSTMDALLNDFGRYVASKPAAAPNIPYILNVNGEWADPMVAPTPAYWVRHLRGAVRFTDGLRLVLQQGPAILMEVGPGQTLSRLARRHTSITADHIVLASQPEAGSPLSGWEFLLKSLGELWLYGAKVDWEGFHDPEKPRRVRLPSYPFERRSHWIEKRKIAAEPELQASRGRLDIADWCLVPYWKPTPIPIPAVPNSSPGASLLFADSCGLAQTVAEHLRATGERCATVEAGERFQQVDADHYRIDPRRPENYVRLLRKLLDSGLFPERILHLWNVTDLDLQEFSLERFERAQCYALHSLLYLAQAIGHAFTGEEIRIAVISSAMQTVMGGDGLYPEKATIAGVCRVIPQEYANISCRSIDVVFKVGDGLDRLATAVIEEARSPAKETAVAYRRGLRWVQAYQRMHLPSHENAPVLRTSGCYLITGGLGGIGLTLASYVARSLRRKWSS
;
A
#
# COMPACT_ATOMS: atom_id res chain seq x y z
N ASN A 1 12.52 -44.33 30.35
CA ASN A 1 12.82 -43.93 31.73
C ASN A 1 13.02 -42.41 31.74
N LEU A 2 11.98 -41.63 32.05
CA LEU A 2 11.96 -40.17 31.83
C LEU A 2 12.97 -39.42 32.72
N GLY A 3 13.24 -39.90 33.93
CA GLY A 3 14.22 -39.29 34.85
C GLY A 3 15.66 -39.36 34.33
N ALA A 4 16.09 -40.52 33.83
CA ALA A 4 17.42 -40.67 33.22
C ALA A 4 17.59 -39.79 31.95
N THR A 5 16.50 -39.55 31.20
CA THR A 5 16.53 -38.62 30.06
C THR A 5 16.64 -37.16 30.53
N GLN A 6 15.92 -36.78 31.59
CA GLN A 6 16.01 -35.43 32.17
C GLN A 6 17.41 -35.13 32.70
N GLU A 7 18.04 -36.07 33.42
CA GLU A 7 19.40 -35.91 33.92
C GLU A 7 20.40 -35.73 32.77
N ARG A 8 20.31 -36.53 31.72
CA ARG A 8 21.17 -36.39 30.53
C ARG A 8 21.00 -35.05 29.83
N LEU A 9 19.79 -34.49 29.79
CA LEU A 9 19.54 -33.17 29.21
C LEU A 9 20.15 -32.01 30.01
N THR A 10 20.61 -32.25 31.25
CA THR A 10 21.37 -31.25 32.00
C THR A 10 22.85 -31.18 31.59
N GLU A 11 23.36 -32.20 30.90
CA GLU A 11 24.72 -32.19 30.37
C GLU A 11 24.81 -31.24 29.17
N THR A 12 25.78 -30.34 29.18
CA THR A 12 25.94 -29.27 28.19
C THR A 12 26.08 -29.80 26.76
N ARG A 13 26.73 -30.95 26.60
CA ARG A 13 26.87 -31.64 25.29
C ARG A 13 25.55 -32.08 24.66
N PHE A 14 24.50 -32.28 25.46
CA PHE A 14 23.15 -32.62 24.97
C PHE A 14 22.22 -31.41 25.02
N ALA A 15 22.35 -30.56 26.05
CA ALA A 15 21.49 -29.41 26.26
C ALA A 15 21.58 -28.38 25.13
N GLN A 16 22.78 -27.99 24.69
CA GLN A 16 22.93 -26.95 23.67
C GLN A 16 22.39 -27.37 22.29
N PRO A 17 22.71 -28.58 21.77
CA PRO A 17 22.12 -29.03 20.52
C PRO A 17 20.61 -29.22 20.61
N ALA A 18 20.10 -29.74 21.73
CA ALA A 18 18.66 -29.88 21.92
C ALA A 18 17.95 -28.53 21.92
N LEU A 19 18.51 -27.53 22.60
CA LEU A 19 17.99 -26.17 22.61
C LEU A 19 17.96 -25.58 21.19
N PHE A 20 19.09 -25.65 20.48
CA PHE A 20 19.18 -25.19 19.08
C PHE A 20 18.12 -25.83 18.19
N VAL A 21 17.94 -27.15 18.27
CA VAL A 21 16.97 -27.89 17.45
C VAL A 21 15.54 -27.44 17.77
N VAL A 22 15.19 -27.29 19.06
CA VAL A 22 13.86 -26.85 19.47
C VAL A 22 13.58 -25.42 19.00
N GLU A 23 14.50 -24.49 19.25
CA GLU A 23 14.38 -23.08 18.85
C GLU A 23 14.26 -22.96 17.32
N TYR A 24 15.15 -23.63 16.58
CA TYR A 24 15.12 -23.61 15.11
C TYR A 24 13.83 -24.24 14.57
N ALA A 25 13.39 -25.38 15.10
CA ALA A 25 12.16 -26.04 14.66
C ALA A 25 10.93 -25.15 14.91
N LEU A 26 10.83 -24.51 16.09
CA LEU A 26 9.75 -23.57 16.39
C LEU A 26 9.80 -22.34 15.48
N ALA A 27 10.98 -21.76 15.24
CA ALA A 27 11.13 -20.63 14.32
C ALA A 27 10.69 -20.99 12.91
N ARG A 28 11.12 -22.15 12.40
CA ARG A 28 10.72 -22.66 11.09
C ARG A 28 9.22 -22.94 11.00
N LEU A 29 8.60 -23.40 12.09
CA LEU A 29 7.15 -23.59 12.16
C LEU A 29 6.41 -22.25 12.05
N TRP A 30 6.83 -21.24 12.82
CA TRP A 30 6.27 -19.89 12.72
C TRP A 30 6.42 -19.30 11.31
N MET A 31 7.61 -19.42 10.71
CA MET A 31 7.87 -18.97 9.34
C MET A 31 7.04 -19.73 8.30
N LYS A 32 6.78 -21.03 8.52
CA LYS A 32 5.86 -21.82 7.68
C LYS A 32 4.42 -21.28 7.78
N TRP A 33 4.01 -20.81 8.95
CA TRP A 33 2.71 -20.16 9.16
C TRP A 33 2.66 -18.69 8.74
N GLY A 34 3.65 -18.21 7.98
CA GLY A 34 3.70 -16.85 7.46
C GLY A 34 4.29 -15.81 8.42
N ILE A 35 4.62 -16.20 9.66
CA ILE A 35 5.18 -15.30 10.67
C ILE A 35 6.69 -15.17 10.42
N ARG A 36 7.08 -14.10 9.73
CA ARG A 36 8.48 -13.85 9.34
C ARG A 36 9.12 -12.81 10.27
N PRO A 37 10.30 -13.09 10.85
CA PRO A 37 11.01 -12.11 11.65
C PRO A 37 11.50 -10.96 10.77
N THR A 38 11.32 -9.73 11.24
CA THR A 38 11.93 -8.53 10.66
C THR A 38 13.31 -8.23 11.27
N ALA A 39 13.52 -8.69 12.50
CA ALA A 39 14.78 -8.69 13.22
C ALA A 39 14.82 -9.88 14.18
N MET A 40 16.02 -10.31 14.58
CA MET A 40 16.22 -11.39 15.55
C MET A 40 17.26 -11.00 16.60
N LEU A 41 17.03 -11.42 17.85
CA LEU A 41 17.99 -11.31 18.94
C LEU A 41 18.00 -12.65 19.68
N GLY A 42 19.09 -13.39 19.54
CA GLY A 42 19.32 -14.62 20.30
C GLY A 42 20.10 -14.34 21.58
N HIS A 43 19.92 -15.16 22.62
CA HIS A 43 20.74 -15.09 23.84
C HIS A 43 21.71 -16.27 23.87
N SER A 44 23.01 -15.99 23.81
CA SER A 44 24.07 -16.99 23.74
C SER A 44 23.83 -18.05 22.66
N VAL A 45 23.41 -19.27 23.01
CA VAL A 45 23.11 -20.35 22.05
C VAL A 45 22.07 -19.90 21.02
N GLY A 46 21.09 -19.09 21.42
CA GLY A 46 20.06 -18.58 20.51
C GLY A 46 20.62 -17.70 19.39
N GLU A 47 21.80 -17.10 19.55
CA GLU A 47 22.42 -16.34 18.46
C GLU A 47 22.83 -17.24 17.29
N TYR A 48 23.24 -18.49 17.55
CA TYR A 48 23.51 -19.46 16.48
C TYR A 48 22.24 -19.80 15.70
N VAL A 49 21.09 -19.88 16.39
CA VAL A 49 19.80 -20.07 15.73
C VAL A 49 19.44 -18.86 14.87
N ALA A 50 19.58 -17.65 15.40
CA ALA A 50 19.35 -16.41 14.64
C ALA A 50 20.26 -16.32 13.41
N ALA A 51 21.56 -16.59 13.58
CA ALA A 51 22.53 -16.60 12.48
C ALA A 51 22.19 -17.67 11.43
N THR A 52 21.76 -18.86 11.84
CA THR A 52 21.32 -19.94 10.92
C THR A 52 20.08 -19.53 10.13
N LEU A 53 19.08 -18.94 10.80
CA LEU A 53 17.85 -18.45 10.14
C LEU A 53 18.15 -17.29 9.18
N ALA A 54 19.12 -16.44 9.51
CA ALA A 54 19.63 -15.38 8.64
C ALA A 54 20.53 -15.90 7.51
N GLY A 55 20.77 -17.22 7.42
CA GLY A 55 21.56 -17.83 6.35
C GLY A 55 23.07 -17.71 6.53
N VAL A 56 23.57 -17.28 7.70
CA VAL A 56 25.02 -17.22 7.99
C VAL A 56 25.63 -18.62 7.93
N PHE A 57 24.96 -19.61 8.50
CA PHE A 57 25.37 -21.00 8.45
C PHE A 57 24.26 -21.87 7.84
N GLY A 58 24.65 -22.94 7.14
CA GLY A 58 23.73 -24.04 6.86
C GLY A 58 23.31 -24.75 8.15
N ILE A 59 22.14 -25.38 8.17
CA ILE A 59 21.60 -26.02 9.37
C ILE A 59 22.52 -27.15 9.88
N GLU A 60 23.08 -27.95 8.97
CA GLU A 60 24.00 -29.05 9.32
C GLU A 60 25.28 -28.52 9.97
N ASP A 61 25.84 -27.44 9.43
CA ASP A 61 27.06 -26.83 9.95
C ASP A 61 26.83 -26.11 11.27
N ALA A 62 25.73 -25.37 11.41
CA ALA A 62 25.35 -24.73 12.66
C ALA A 62 25.13 -25.76 13.78
N LEU A 63 24.41 -26.85 13.48
CA LEU A 63 24.19 -27.92 14.44
C LEU A 63 25.51 -28.61 14.83
N ALA A 64 26.41 -28.81 13.87
CA ALA A 64 27.74 -29.36 14.12
C ALA A 64 28.59 -28.42 14.99
N ILE A 65 28.52 -27.10 14.77
CA ILE A 65 29.20 -26.08 15.60
C ILE A 65 28.66 -26.12 17.03
N ILE A 66 27.35 -26.14 17.21
CA ILE A 66 26.73 -26.19 18.55
C ILE A 66 27.01 -27.51 19.27
N ALA A 67 27.02 -28.63 18.56
CA ALA A 67 27.41 -29.93 19.12
C ALA A 67 28.86 -29.92 19.60
N GLU A 68 29.77 -29.36 18.81
CA GLU A 68 31.17 -29.26 19.18
C GLU A 68 31.39 -28.27 20.34
N ARG A 69 30.72 -27.11 20.32
CA ARG A 69 30.69 -26.17 21.45
C ARG A 69 30.24 -26.87 22.73
N GLY A 70 29.12 -27.60 22.66
CA GLY A 70 28.58 -28.35 23.79
C GLY A 70 29.56 -29.41 24.31
N ARG A 71 30.25 -30.12 23.41
CA ARG A 71 31.27 -31.14 23.75
C ARG A 71 32.48 -30.51 24.44
N LEU A 72 33.04 -29.43 23.89
CA LEU A 72 34.22 -28.75 24.42
C LEU A 72 33.91 -28.11 25.79
N VAL A 73 32.78 -27.43 25.93
CA VAL A 73 32.39 -26.84 27.22
C VAL A 73 32.14 -27.92 28.27
N GLN A 74 31.54 -29.05 27.90
CA GLN A 74 31.33 -30.17 28.81
C GLN A 74 32.64 -30.78 29.38
N GLN A 75 33.76 -30.60 28.66
CA GLN A 75 35.09 -31.05 29.08
C GLN A 75 35.84 -30.01 29.92
N SER A 76 35.30 -28.78 30.01
CA SER A 76 35.91 -27.70 30.77
C SER A 76 35.69 -27.89 32.27
N PRO A 77 36.51 -27.23 33.12
CA PRO A 77 36.28 -27.23 34.56
C PRO A 77 34.86 -26.80 34.90
N ARG A 78 34.29 -27.43 35.93
CA ARG A 78 32.99 -26.98 36.46
C ARG A 78 33.14 -25.58 37.03
N GLY A 79 32.05 -24.84 36.95
CA GLY A 79 31.96 -23.48 37.45
C GLY A 79 30.52 -23.17 37.77
N ALA A 80 30.26 -21.92 38.12
CA ALA A 80 28.90 -21.51 38.43
C ALA A 80 28.60 -20.11 37.92
N MET A 81 27.30 -19.79 37.93
CA MET A 81 26.79 -18.50 37.53
C MET A 81 25.78 -17.99 38.56
N LEU A 82 25.80 -16.68 38.78
CA LEU A 82 24.95 -15.98 39.73
C LEU A 82 24.27 -14.81 39.02
N ALA A 83 22.95 -14.79 38.99
CA ALA A 83 22.19 -13.60 38.62
C ALA A 83 22.18 -12.63 39.79
N VAL A 84 22.47 -11.36 39.54
CA VAL A 84 22.63 -10.31 40.54
C VAL A 84 21.81 -9.09 40.13
N ALA A 85 21.00 -8.57 41.04
CA ALA A 85 20.20 -7.36 40.84
C ALA A 85 21.05 -6.08 41.06
N LEU A 86 22.07 -5.91 40.22
CA LEU A 86 22.92 -4.72 40.14
C LEU A 86 23.19 -4.37 38.68
N CYS A 87 23.41 -3.08 38.42
CA CYS A 87 23.87 -2.65 37.10
C CYS A 87 25.32 -3.07 36.84
N GLU A 88 25.75 -3.01 35.58
CA GLU A 88 27.08 -3.45 35.14
C GLU A 88 28.22 -2.73 35.88
N ALA A 89 28.11 -1.41 36.05
CA ALA A 89 29.15 -0.62 36.71
C ALA A 89 29.29 -0.97 38.20
N GLU A 90 28.16 -1.17 38.89
CA GLU A 90 28.15 -1.51 40.31
C GLU A 90 28.68 -2.92 40.57
N ILE A 91 28.27 -3.91 39.76
CA ILE A 91 28.79 -5.27 39.92
C ILE A 91 30.27 -5.31 39.57
N HIS A 92 30.72 -4.64 38.51
CA HIS A 92 32.13 -4.61 38.13
C HIS A 92 33.01 -4.05 39.27
N ALA A 93 32.55 -3.05 40.01
CA ALA A 93 33.28 -2.52 41.16
C ALA A 93 33.40 -3.50 42.34
N LYS A 94 32.58 -4.56 42.34
CA LYS A 94 32.49 -5.59 43.38
C LYS A 94 33.07 -6.95 42.96
N LEU A 95 33.50 -7.10 41.71
CA LEU A 95 34.12 -8.32 41.21
C LEU A 95 35.62 -8.34 41.49
N ASP A 96 36.08 -9.49 41.97
CA ASP A 96 37.49 -9.84 42.03
C ASP A 96 37.94 -10.37 40.64
N GLY A 97 39.25 -10.38 40.36
CA GLY A 97 39.78 -10.70 39.02
C GLY A 97 39.53 -12.12 38.49
N GLU A 98 38.94 -13.02 39.29
CA GLU A 98 38.60 -14.40 38.91
C GLU A 98 37.17 -14.55 38.35
N LEU A 99 36.34 -13.50 38.47
CA LEU A 99 34.95 -13.50 38.02
C LEU A 99 34.78 -12.62 36.79
N ASP A 100 33.95 -13.07 35.85
CA ASP A 100 33.58 -12.34 34.65
C ASP A 100 32.09 -12.01 34.66
N ILE A 101 31.70 -10.91 34.00
CA ILE A 101 30.30 -10.63 33.68
C ILE A 101 29.93 -11.48 32.46
N ALA A 102 29.00 -12.42 32.65
CA ALA A 102 28.54 -13.34 31.62
C ALA A 102 27.42 -12.76 30.75
N ALA A 103 26.56 -11.93 31.33
CA ALA A 103 25.46 -11.30 30.62
C ALA A 103 25.00 -10.01 31.31
N VAL A 104 24.62 -9.02 30.51
CA VAL A 104 23.93 -7.81 30.94
C VAL A 104 22.50 -7.89 30.38
N ASN A 105 21.57 -8.33 31.23
CA ASN A 105 20.22 -8.70 30.82
C ASN A 105 19.21 -7.54 30.97
N ASP A 106 19.48 -6.62 31.88
CA ASP A 106 18.68 -5.42 32.15
C ASP A 106 19.61 -4.34 32.71
N SER A 107 19.13 -3.09 32.74
CA SER A 107 19.78 -1.93 33.36
C SER A 107 20.26 -2.20 34.79
N ASP A 108 19.47 -2.94 35.58
CA ASP A 108 19.77 -3.26 36.98
C ASP A 108 19.94 -4.78 37.23
N SER A 109 20.30 -5.57 36.20
CA SER A 109 20.45 -7.02 36.34
C SER A 109 21.54 -7.60 35.45
N CYS A 110 22.55 -8.15 36.10
CA CYS A 110 23.68 -8.83 35.46
C CYS A 110 23.77 -10.30 35.88
N VAL A 111 24.50 -11.08 35.09
CA VAL A 111 24.90 -12.44 35.46
C VAL A 111 26.41 -12.48 35.53
N VAL A 112 26.95 -12.98 36.63
CA VAL A 112 28.39 -13.18 36.82
C VAL A 112 28.71 -14.67 36.78
N SER A 113 29.88 -15.03 36.27
CA SER A 113 30.31 -16.42 36.16
C SER A 113 31.81 -16.59 36.45
N GLY A 114 32.16 -17.75 37.00
CA GLY A 114 33.54 -18.08 37.34
C GLY A 114 33.65 -19.36 38.17
N PRO A 115 34.81 -19.59 38.82
CA PRO A 115 35.01 -20.69 39.75
C PRO A 115 33.92 -20.75 40.84
N ILE A 116 33.59 -21.95 41.31
CA ILE A 116 32.50 -22.16 42.27
C ILE A 116 32.74 -21.35 43.55
N ASP A 117 33.94 -21.47 44.11
CA ASP A 117 34.35 -20.82 45.37
C ASP A 117 34.29 -19.29 45.24
N ALA A 118 34.81 -18.72 44.15
CA ALA A 118 34.74 -17.28 43.90
C ALA A 118 33.29 -16.76 43.79
N ILE A 119 32.38 -17.53 43.18
CA ILE A 119 30.96 -17.18 43.16
C ILE A 119 30.34 -17.32 44.56
N GLU A 120 30.77 -18.29 45.38
CA GLU A 120 30.27 -18.43 46.76
C GLU A 120 30.67 -17.22 47.62
N ASP A 121 31.90 -16.74 47.46
CA ASP A 121 32.40 -15.57 48.16
C ASP A 121 31.64 -14.30 47.76
N VAL A 122 31.45 -14.05 46.46
CA VAL A 122 30.70 -12.87 46.00
C VAL A 122 29.22 -12.96 46.40
N GLU A 123 28.62 -14.15 46.37
CA GLU A 123 27.25 -14.37 46.80
C GLU A 123 27.06 -14.05 48.29
N GLN A 124 28.01 -14.45 49.14
CA GLN A 124 27.99 -14.13 50.57
C GLN A 124 28.15 -12.62 50.82
N LYS A 125 29.09 -11.96 50.12
CA LYS A 125 29.30 -10.50 50.19
C LYS A 125 28.02 -9.76 49.80
N LEU A 126 27.41 -10.11 48.66
CA LEU A 126 26.19 -9.48 48.16
C LEU A 126 24.99 -9.69 49.10
N ARG A 127 24.84 -10.89 49.68
CA ARG A 127 23.79 -11.16 50.66
C ARG A 127 23.97 -10.35 51.95
N ALA A 128 25.21 -10.16 52.41
CA ALA A 128 25.51 -9.31 53.56
C ALA A 128 25.12 -7.84 53.30
N GLU A 129 25.29 -7.38 52.06
CA GLU A 129 24.87 -6.06 51.58
C GLU A 129 23.37 -5.97 51.23
N ARG A 130 22.60 -7.06 51.40
CA ARG A 130 21.17 -7.17 51.06
C ARG A 130 20.86 -6.98 49.56
N VAL A 131 21.83 -7.27 48.69
CA VAL A 131 21.62 -7.31 47.25
C VAL A 131 20.97 -8.65 46.87
N ALA A 132 19.90 -8.59 46.07
CA ALA A 132 19.23 -9.80 45.60
C ALA A 132 20.09 -10.55 44.58
N CYS A 133 20.33 -11.84 44.82
CA CYS A 133 21.08 -12.70 43.92
C CYS A 133 20.52 -14.13 43.90
N GLN A 134 20.68 -14.83 42.78
CA GLN A 134 20.17 -16.19 42.59
C GLN A 134 21.14 -17.04 41.76
N ARG A 135 21.51 -18.22 42.28
CA ARG A 135 22.29 -19.21 41.52
C ARG A 135 21.51 -19.73 40.33
N LEU A 136 22.15 -19.72 39.16
CA LEU A 136 21.58 -20.31 37.96
C LEU A 136 21.82 -21.82 37.95
N ARG A 137 20.83 -22.59 37.47
CA ARG A 137 20.92 -24.04 37.32
C ARG A 137 21.78 -24.41 36.12
N THR A 138 23.08 -24.22 36.26
CA THR A 138 24.11 -24.47 35.26
C THR A 138 25.27 -25.23 35.88
N SER A 139 26.01 -25.98 35.06
CA SER A 139 27.13 -26.83 35.51
C SER A 139 28.51 -26.22 35.27
N HIS A 140 28.59 -25.17 34.44
CA HIS A 140 29.82 -24.52 34.01
C HIS A 140 29.63 -23.00 34.03
N ALA A 141 30.74 -22.27 34.13
CA ALA A 141 30.77 -20.82 34.12
C ALA A 141 30.85 -20.26 32.69
N PHE A 142 29.72 -20.30 31.96
CA PHE A 142 29.68 -19.78 30.59
C PHE A 142 30.11 -18.29 30.51
N HIS A 143 30.69 -17.88 29.39
CA HIS A 143 31.10 -16.48 29.13
C HIS A 143 32.09 -15.93 30.16
N SER A 144 33.08 -16.74 30.55
CA SER A 144 34.16 -16.38 31.48
C SER A 144 35.51 -16.93 31.04
N SER A 145 36.56 -16.55 31.76
CA SER A 145 37.94 -17.03 31.65
C SER A 145 38.06 -18.56 31.71
N THR A 146 37.10 -19.25 32.34
CA THR A 146 37.05 -20.72 32.35
C THR A 146 36.90 -21.34 30.96
N MET A 147 36.50 -20.55 29.96
CA MET A 147 36.41 -20.97 28.55
C MET A 147 37.75 -20.83 27.80
N ASP A 148 38.77 -20.15 28.33
CA ASP A 148 39.97 -19.77 27.56
C ASP A 148 40.70 -20.99 26.95
N ALA A 149 40.74 -22.11 27.67
CA ALA A 149 41.43 -23.33 27.25
C ALA A 149 40.85 -23.97 25.96
N LEU A 150 39.57 -23.76 25.66
CA LEU A 150 38.90 -24.37 24.50
C LEU A 150 38.76 -23.42 23.30
N LEU A 151 39.10 -22.14 23.44
CA LEU A 151 38.86 -21.12 22.41
C LEU A 151 39.60 -21.39 21.10
N ASN A 152 40.84 -21.89 21.18
CA ASN A 152 41.63 -22.22 19.99
C ASN A 152 41.03 -23.39 19.20
N ASP A 153 40.58 -24.43 19.90
CA ASP A 153 39.99 -25.62 19.28
C ASP A 153 38.64 -25.27 18.66
N PHE A 154 37.82 -24.51 19.40
CA PHE A 154 36.55 -24.02 18.90
C PHE A 154 36.71 -23.10 17.68
N GLY A 155 37.66 -22.17 17.72
CA GLY A 155 37.94 -21.25 16.62
C GLY A 155 38.37 -21.96 15.34
N ARG A 156 39.24 -22.98 15.44
CA ARG A 156 39.62 -23.83 14.30
C ARG A 156 38.42 -24.58 13.73
N TYR A 157 37.55 -25.10 14.61
CA TYR A 157 36.37 -25.82 14.17
C TYR A 157 35.38 -24.91 13.43
N VAL A 158 35.07 -23.74 13.98
CA VAL A 158 34.18 -22.76 13.31
C VAL A 158 34.78 -22.28 11.97
N ALA A 159 36.09 -22.04 11.91
CA ALA A 159 36.76 -21.65 10.67
C ALA A 159 36.71 -22.71 9.57
N SER A 160 36.46 -23.98 9.92
CA SER A 160 36.29 -25.05 8.94
C SER A 160 34.90 -25.08 8.30
N LYS A 161 33.95 -24.27 8.79
CA LYS A 161 32.58 -24.23 8.30
C LYS A 161 32.34 -23.04 7.36
N PRO A 162 31.65 -23.23 6.23
CA PRO A 162 31.31 -22.12 5.35
C PRO A 162 30.35 -21.15 6.07
N ALA A 163 30.58 -19.85 5.86
CA ALA A 163 29.72 -18.80 6.39
C ALA A 163 29.36 -17.79 5.29
N ALA A 164 28.13 -17.27 5.32
CA ALA A 164 27.64 -16.26 4.38
C ALA A 164 27.16 -15.00 5.11
N ALA A 165 27.02 -13.91 4.36
CA ALA A 165 26.46 -12.68 4.90
C ALA A 165 24.96 -12.88 5.25
N PRO A 166 24.46 -12.28 6.34
CA PRO A 166 23.10 -12.49 6.79
C PRO A 166 22.06 -11.82 5.88
N ASN A 167 20.96 -12.52 5.62
CA ASN A 167 19.83 -12.03 4.81
C ASN A 167 18.60 -11.59 5.64
N ILE A 168 18.60 -11.86 6.95
CA ILE A 168 17.63 -11.34 7.92
C ILE A 168 18.42 -10.57 8.98
N PRO A 169 18.03 -9.32 9.32
CA PRO A 169 18.69 -8.55 10.36
C PRO A 169 18.70 -9.30 11.70
N TYR A 170 19.85 -9.35 12.37
CA TYR A 170 19.94 -9.86 13.72
C TYR A 170 21.03 -9.14 14.52
N ILE A 171 20.94 -9.23 15.85
CA ILE A 171 21.86 -8.59 16.78
C ILE A 171 22.96 -9.54 17.22
N LEU A 172 24.19 -9.02 17.27
CA LEU A 172 25.39 -9.67 17.78
C LEU A 172 25.47 -9.54 19.31
N ASN A 173 25.64 -10.64 20.05
CA ASN A 173 25.66 -10.60 21.51
C ASN A 173 26.89 -9.90 22.10
N VAL A 174 28.04 -9.94 21.41
CA VAL A 174 29.32 -9.47 21.97
C VAL A 174 29.30 -7.95 22.21
N ASN A 175 28.72 -7.19 21.29
CA ASN A 175 28.69 -5.73 21.34
C ASN A 175 27.26 -5.17 21.42
N GLY A 176 26.23 -5.99 21.24
CA GLY A 176 24.84 -5.53 21.24
C GLY A 176 24.46 -4.75 19.99
N GLU A 177 25.21 -4.89 18.88
CA GLU A 177 25.02 -4.15 17.63
C GLU A 177 24.43 -5.05 16.53
N TRP A 178 23.92 -4.44 15.46
CA TRP A 178 23.46 -5.16 14.27
C TRP A 178 24.62 -5.89 13.57
N ALA A 179 24.35 -7.12 13.11
CA ALA A 179 25.25 -7.81 12.19
C ALA A 179 25.34 -7.06 10.85
N ASP A 180 26.54 -7.01 10.27
CA ASP A 180 26.76 -6.40 8.95
C ASP A 180 26.03 -7.22 7.87
N PRO A 181 25.11 -6.64 7.09
CA PRO A 181 24.37 -7.36 6.07
C PRO A 181 25.25 -7.81 4.88
N MET A 182 26.45 -7.24 4.72
CA MET A 182 27.36 -7.51 3.61
C MET A 182 28.47 -8.52 3.97
N VAL A 183 28.71 -8.77 5.26
CA VAL A 183 29.85 -9.59 5.71
C VAL A 183 29.43 -10.55 6.81
N ALA A 184 29.77 -11.83 6.64
CA ALA A 184 29.55 -12.85 7.66
C ALA A 184 30.38 -12.56 8.93
N PRO A 185 29.86 -12.81 10.15
CA PRO A 185 30.67 -12.79 11.35
C PRO A 185 31.85 -13.78 11.24
N THR A 186 33.05 -13.27 11.48
CA THR A 186 34.29 -14.06 11.37
C THR A 186 34.37 -15.18 12.42
N PRO A 187 35.18 -16.23 12.22
CA PRO A 187 35.44 -17.23 13.27
C PRO A 187 35.95 -16.60 14.58
N ALA A 188 36.75 -15.53 14.49
CA ALA A 188 37.21 -14.77 15.66
C ALA A 188 36.05 -14.09 16.42
N TYR A 189 34.97 -13.70 15.74
CA TYR A 189 33.75 -13.23 16.39
C TYR A 189 33.12 -14.33 17.25
N TRP A 190 32.96 -15.55 16.72
CA TRP A 190 32.35 -16.67 17.45
C TRP A 190 33.19 -17.15 18.64
N VAL A 191 34.53 -17.01 18.56
CA VAL A 191 35.42 -17.21 19.70
C VAL A 191 35.16 -16.15 20.79
N ARG A 192 35.07 -14.86 20.41
CA ARG A 192 34.68 -13.80 21.35
C ARG A 192 33.29 -14.00 21.92
N HIS A 193 32.34 -14.49 21.13
CA HIS A 193 30.97 -14.81 21.54
C HIS A 193 30.90 -15.86 22.65
N LEU A 194 31.77 -16.86 22.61
CA LEU A 194 31.83 -17.91 23.63
C LEU A 194 32.46 -17.42 24.96
N ARG A 195 33.36 -16.43 24.87
CA ARG A 195 34.13 -15.92 26.01
C ARG A 195 33.56 -14.65 26.65
N GLY A 196 32.99 -13.76 25.85
CA GLY A 196 32.57 -12.43 26.25
C GLY A 196 31.12 -12.36 26.74
N ALA A 197 30.78 -11.27 27.43
CA ALA A 197 29.45 -11.03 27.97
C ALA A 197 28.37 -10.95 26.88
N VAL A 198 27.18 -11.49 27.17
CA VAL A 198 25.98 -11.30 26.36
C VAL A 198 25.37 -9.93 26.64
N ARG A 199 25.43 -9.01 25.66
CA ARG A 199 24.86 -7.65 25.71
C ARG A 199 23.36 -7.63 25.35
N PHE A 200 22.54 -8.40 26.07
CA PHE A 200 21.11 -8.58 25.72
C PHE A 200 20.31 -7.28 25.82
N THR A 201 20.51 -6.49 26.88
CA THR A 201 19.77 -5.22 27.06
C THR A 201 20.09 -4.21 25.97
N ASP A 202 21.36 -4.12 25.53
CA ASP A 202 21.78 -3.22 24.46
C ASP A 202 21.16 -3.63 23.12
N GLY A 203 21.19 -4.94 22.85
CA GLY A 203 20.57 -5.50 21.66
C GLY A 203 19.06 -5.29 21.59
N LEU A 204 18.37 -5.51 22.71
CA LEU A 204 16.93 -5.31 22.79
C LEU A 204 16.57 -3.83 22.58
N ARG A 205 17.35 -2.91 23.16
CA ARG A 205 17.19 -1.47 22.93
C ARG A 205 17.24 -1.12 21.44
N LEU A 206 18.18 -1.68 20.67
CA LEU A 206 18.26 -1.42 19.22
C LEU A 206 17.05 -1.94 18.45
N VAL A 207 16.51 -3.11 18.82
CA VAL A 207 15.29 -3.65 18.21
C VAL A 207 14.09 -2.73 18.51
N LEU A 208 13.94 -2.26 19.75
CA LEU A 208 12.85 -1.39 20.18
C LEU A 208 12.92 0.02 19.57
N GLN A 209 14.12 0.50 19.21
CA GLN A 209 14.30 1.80 18.54
C GLN A 209 13.75 1.84 17.10
N GLN A 210 13.43 0.70 16.50
CA GLN A 210 12.83 0.63 15.15
C GLN A 210 11.34 1.03 15.14
N GLY A 211 10.70 1.14 16.31
CA GLY A 211 9.28 1.48 16.46
C GLY A 211 8.44 0.32 17.01
N PRO A 212 7.09 0.40 16.92
CA PRO A 212 6.18 -0.62 17.42
C PRO A 212 6.52 -2.02 16.91
N ALA A 213 6.53 -3.02 17.81
CA ALA A 213 6.94 -4.37 17.47
C ALA A 213 6.24 -5.45 18.30
N ILE A 214 6.09 -6.63 17.70
CA ILE A 214 5.74 -7.86 18.41
C ILE A 214 7.04 -8.65 18.64
N LEU A 215 7.44 -8.77 19.90
CA LEU A 215 8.56 -9.58 20.35
C LEU A 215 8.06 -10.99 20.63
N MET A 216 8.45 -11.96 19.80
CA MET A 216 8.11 -13.37 19.98
C MET A 216 9.34 -14.14 20.48
N GLU A 217 9.30 -14.65 21.71
CA GLU A 217 10.31 -15.59 22.20
C GLU A 217 10.11 -16.96 21.56
N VAL A 218 11.16 -17.43 20.87
CA VAL A 218 11.16 -18.72 20.18
C VAL A 218 12.11 -19.67 20.89
N GLY A 219 11.58 -20.48 21.79
CA GLY A 219 12.34 -21.46 22.55
C GLY A 219 11.53 -22.13 23.66
N PRO A 220 12.15 -23.03 24.43
CA PRO A 220 11.52 -23.72 25.54
C PRO A 220 11.47 -22.81 26.78
N GLY A 221 10.45 -21.95 26.87
CA GLY A 221 10.17 -21.14 28.05
C GLY A 221 9.79 -19.69 27.74
N GLN A 222 9.91 -18.83 28.78
CA GLN A 222 9.49 -17.42 28.74
C GLN A 222 10.53 -16.49 29.41
N THR A 223 11.79 -16.90 29.44
CA THR A 223 12.83 -16.15 30.17
C THR A 223 13.11 -14.83 29.48
N LEU A 224 13.30 -14.83 28.16
CA LEU A 224 13.60 -13.61 27.42
C LEU A 224 12.38 -12.68 27.37
N SER A 225 11.17 -13.23 27.35
CA SER A 225 9.91 -12.49 27.44
C SER A 225 9.81 -11.73 28.76
N ARG A 226 10.19 -12.34 29.88
CA ARG A 226 10.22 -11.68 31.20
C ARG A 226 11.25 -10.57 31.26
N LEU A 227 12.44 -10.79 30.68
CA LEU A 227 13.47 -9.75 30.58
C LEU A 227 13.00 -8.59 29.70
N ALA A 228 12.42 -8.91 28.54
CA ALA A 228 11.89 -7.91 27.63
C ALA A 228 10.84 -7.04 28.29
N ARG A 229 9.84 -7.62 28.98
CA ARG A 229 8.78 -6.87 29.69
C ARG A 229 9.30 -5.91 30.75
N ARG A 230 10.49 -6.16 31.32
CA ARG A 230 11.11 -5.31 32.35
C ARG A 230 11.97 -4.20 31.75
N HIS A 231 12.36 -4.32 30.49
CA HIS A 231 13.25 -3.38 29.83
C HIS A 231 12.63 -1.97 29.76
N THR A 232 13.40 -0.96 30.15
CA THR A 232 12.93 0.43 30.29
C THR A 232 12.45 1.08 28.99
N SER A 233 12.88 0.57 27.84
CA SER A 233 12.42 1.05 26.52
C SER A 233 11.14 0.40 26.01
N ILE A 234 10.53 -0.56 26.73
CA ILE A 234 9.22 -1.10 26.36
C ILE A 234 8.13 -0.06 26.59
N THR A 235 7.21 0.02 25.64
CA THR A 235 6.02 0.90 25.69
C THR A 235 4.75 0.08 25.42
N ALA A 236 3.58 0.71 25.49
CA ALA A 236 2.29 0.08 25.18
C ALA A 236 2.18 -0.41 23.73
N ASP A 237 3.01 0.11 22.82
CA ASP A 237 3.04 -0.28 21.41
C ASP A 237 3.88 -1.54 21.16
N HIS A 238 4.47 -2.12 22.21
CA HIS A 238 5.27 -3.34 22.14
C HIS A 238 4.52 -4.51 22.78
N ILE A 239 4.37 -5.59 22.02
CA ILE A 239 3.71 -6.81 22.48
C ILE A 239 4.77 -7.88 22.69
N VAL A 240 4.75 -8.55 23.84
CA VAL A 240 5.68 -9.65 24.16
C VAL A 240 4.91 -10.96 24.22
N LEU A 241 5.27 -11.91 23.36
CA LEU A 241 4.68 -13.24 23.23
C LEU A 241 5.76 -14.32 23.35
N ALA A 242 5.35 -15.57 23.57
CA ALA A 242 6.25 -16.71 23.64
C ALA A 242 5.71 -17.88 22.83
N SER A 243 6.60 -18.78 22.41
CA SER A 243 6.21 -19.97 21.62
C SER A 243 5.78 -21.15 22.48
N GLN A 244 6.21 -21.20 23.75
CA GLN A 244 5.96 -22.30 24.65
C GLN A 244 5.57 -21.79 26.04
N PRO A 245 4.77 -22.58 26.80
CA PRO A 245 4.39 -22.21 28.14
C PRO A 245 5.58 -22.31 29.11
N GLU A 246 5.47 -21.63 30.25
CA GLU A 246 6.37 -21.90 31.39
C GLU A 246 6.15 -23.33 31.92
N ALA A 247 7.20 -23.88 32.54
CA ALA A 247 7.11 -25.18 33.18
C ALA A 247 6.02 -25.19 34.26
N GLY A 248 5.13 -26.18 34.22
CA GLY A 248 4.01 -26.30 35.15
C GLY A 248 2.72 -25.59 34.71
N SER A 249 2.70 -24.96 33.54
CA SER A 249 1.46 -24.46 32.92
C SER A 249 0.44 -25.60 32.73
N PRO A 250 -0.87 -25.32 32.96
CA PRO A 250 -1.93 -26.29 32.69
C PRO A 250 -2.22 -26.47 31.19
N LEU A 251 -1.84 -25.49 30.36
CA LEU A 251 -1.99 -25.57 28.91
C LEU A 251 -0.96 -26.51 28.31
N SER A 252 -1.38 -27.37 27.38
CA SER A 252 -0.45 -28.12 26.54
C SER A 252 0.38 -27.19 25.66
N GLY A 253 1.54 -27.66 25.21
CA GLY A 253 2.41 -26.89 24.31
C GLY A 253 1.70 -26.47 23.02
N TRP A 254 0.79 -27.32 22.50
CA TRP A 254 0.02 -27.01 21.30
C TRP A 254 -1.07 -25.95 21.53
N GLU A 255 -1.82 -26.04 22.64
CA GLU A 255 -2.82 -25.03 22.99
C GLU A 255 -2.17 -23.66 23.21
N PHE A 256 -1.03 -23.62 23.88
CA PHE A 256 -0.28 -22.39 24.10
C PHE A 256 0.22 -21.78 22.78
N LEU A 257 0.73 -22.62 21.88
CA LEU A 257 1.21 -22.21 20.56
C LEU A 257 0.07 -21.62 19.72
N LEU A 258 -1.11 -22.27 19.69
CA LEU A 258 -2.30 -21.75 19.00
C LEU A 258 -2.82 -20.45 19.61
N LYS A 259 -2.78 -20.33 20.95
CA LYS A 259 -3.14 -19.07 21.63
C LYS A 259 -2.21 -17.93 21.17
N SER A 260 -0.91 -18.19 21.13
CA SER A 260 0.09 -17.22 20.70
C SER A 260 -0.06 -16.84 19.22
N LEU A 261 -0.44 -17.80 18.36
CA LEU A 261 -0.82 -17.53 16.96
C LEU A 261 -2.06 -16.63 16.86
N GLY A 262 -3.06 -16.86 17.71
CA GLY A 262 -4.23 -16.01 17.82
C GLY A 262 -3.90 -14.58 18.26
N GLU A 263 -3.01 -14.42 19.24
CA GLU A 263 -2.52 -13.10 19.67
C GLU A 263 -1.76 -12.40 18.53
N LEU A 264 -0.85 -13.09 17.84
CA LEU A 264 -0.19 -12.56 16.64
C LEU A 264 -1.20 -12.05 15.60
N TRP A 265 -2.24 -12.84 15.31
CA TRP A 265 -3.30 -12.46 14.38
C TRP A 265 -4.09 -11.22 14.85
N LEU A 266 -4.41 -11.12 16.14
CA LEU A 266 -5.10 -9.96 16.73
C LEU A 266 -4.27 -8.68 16.63
N TYR A 267 -2.94 -8.79 16.77
CA TYR A 267 -2.02 -7.66 16.60
C TYR A 267 -1.61 -7.40 15.15
N GLY A 268 -2.32 -8.01 14.17
CA GLY A 268 -2.19 -7.68 12.75
C GLY A 268 -1.13 -8.49 12.00
N ALA A 269 -0.53 -9.51 12.61
CA ALA A 269 0.37 -10.40 11.88
C ALA A 269 -0.39 -11.18 10.80
N LYS A 270 0.18 -11.23 9.58
CA LYS A 270 -0.40 -11.97 8.45
C LYS A 270 -0.08 -13.45 8.59
N VAL A 271 -1.06 -14.23 9.06
CA VAL A 271 -0.96 -15.69 9.13
C VAL A 271 -1.22 -16.31 7.76
N ASP A 272 -0.34 -17.22 7.34
CA ASP A 272 -0.56 -18.12 6.22
C ASP A 272 -1.38 -19.34 6.67
N TRP A 273 -2.71 -19.25 6.50
CA TRP A 273 -3.63 -20.32 6.87
C TRP A 273 -3.52 -21.56 5.95
N GLU A 274 -3.01 -21.40 4.72
CA GLU A 274 -2.76 -22.54 3.84
C GLU A 274 -1.55 -23.33 4.35
N GLY A 275 -0.46 -22.62 4.68
CA GLY A 275 0.74 -23.20 5.30
C GLY A 275 0.50 -23.80 6.68
N PHE A 276 -0.44 -23.24 7.47
CA PHE A 276 -0.87 -23.79 8.75
C PHE A 276 -1.53 -25.16 8.61
N HIS A 277 -2.38 -25.33 7.60
CA HIS A 277 -3.09 -26.59 7.37
C HIS A 277 -2.26 -27.64 6.63
N ASP A 278 -1.21 -27.26 5.88
CA ASP A 278 -0.39 -28.21 5.10
C ASP A 278 0.30 -29.31 5.96
N PRO A 279 0.13 -30.62 5.65
CA PRO A 279 -0.47 -31.20 4.43
C PRO A 279 -1.96 -31.58 4.55
N GLU A 280 -2.59 -31.28 5.67
CA GLU A 280 -4.02 -31.49 5.84
C GLU A 280 -4.83 -30.62 4.88
N LYS A 281 -5.89 -31.22 4.32
CA LYS A 281 -6.85 -30.52 3.45
C LYS A 281 -8.21 -30.48 4.15
N PRO A 282 -8.40 -29.58 5.12
CA PRO A 282 -9.66 -29.48 5.82
C PRO A 282 -10.81 -29.16 4.86
N ARG A 283 -11.99 -29.72 5.13
CA ARG A 283 -13.18 -29.48 4.32
C ARG A 283 -13.77 -28.11 4.67
N ARG A 284 -14.02 -27.28 3.66
CA ARG A 284 -14.75 -26.01 3.85
C ARG A 284 -16.20 -26.31 4.22
N VAL A 285 -16.65 -25.78 5.35
CA VAL A 285 -18.03 -25.85 5.84
C VAL A 285 -18.71 -24.48 5.73
N ARG A 286 -20.04 -24.45 5.69
CA ARG A 286 -20.78 -23.18 5.73
C ARG A 286 -20.79 -22.64 7.16
N LEU A 287 -20.28 -21.42 7.34
CA LEU A 287 -20.37 -20.67 8.58
C LEU A 287 -21.37 -19.50 8.41
N PRO A 288 -21.84 -18.89 9.51
CA PRO A 288 -22.59 -17.64 9.43
C PRO A 288 -21.85 -16.60 8.57
N SER A 289 -22.58 -15.87 7.73
CA SER A 289 -22.01 -14.80 6.91
C SER A 289 -21.61 -13.59 7.76
N TYR A 290 -20.84 -12.66 7.19
CA TYR A 290 -20.46 -11.41 7.86
C TYR A 290 -21.69 -10.68 8.43
N PRO A 291 -21.73 -10.42 9.76
CA PRO A 291 -22.84 -9.73 10.39
C PRO A 291 -22.72 -8.23 10.14
N PHE A 292 -23.21 -7.75 9.00
CA PHE A 292 -23.21 -6.32 8.69
C PHE A 292 -23.89 -5.51 9.82
N GLU A 293 -23.21 -4.47 10.30
CA GLU A 293 -23.81 -3.41 11.12
C GLU A 293 -24.71 -2.57 10.22
N ARG A 294 -25.96 -3.02 10.08
CA ARG A 294 -26.92 -2.44 9.13
C ARG A 294 -27.27 -1.02 9.56
N ARG A 295 -27.05 -0.07 8.66
CA ARG A 295 -27.61 1.29 8.73
C ARG A 295 -28.48 1.51 7.51
N SER A 296 -29.59 2.22 7.70
CA SER A 296 -30.43 2.64 6.58
C SER A 296 -29.71 3.77 5.84
N HIS A 297 -29.23 3.48 4.64
CA HIS A 297 -28.70 4.49 3.73
C HIS A 297 -29.75 4.74 2.66
N TRP A 298 -30.71 5.61 2.98
CA TRP A 298 -31.78 5.99 2.08
C TRP A 298 -31.59 7.44 1.64
N ILE A 299 -31.67 7.70 0.34
CA ILE A 299 -31.77 9.08 -0.15
C ILE A 299 -33.22 9.48 0.06
N GLU A 300 -33.49 10.21 1.16
CA GLU A 300 -34.77 10.89 1.28
C GLU A 300 -34.93 11.80 0.08
N LYS A 301 -36.04 11.65 -0.66
CA LYS A 301 -36.41 12.60 -1.71
C LYS A 301 -36.43 13.98 -1.07
N ARG A 302 -35.41 14.79 -1.34
CA ARG A 302 -35.48 16.23 -1.08
C ARG A 302 -36.72 16.71 -1.81
N LYS A 303 -37.68 17.31 -1.08
CA LYS A 303 -38.77 18.07 -1.71
C LYS A 303 -38.14 19.24 -2.44
N ILE A 304 -37.62 18.99 -3.63
CA ILE A 304 -37.35 20.02 -4.62
C ILE A 304 -38.74 20.59 -4.92
N ALA A 305 -38.90 21.91 -4.71
CA ALA A 305 -40.11 22.62 -5.10
C ALA A 305 -40.44 22.19 -6.52
N ALA A 306 -41.65 21.63 -6.71
CA ALA A 306 -42.04 20.83 -7.86
C ALA A 306 -41.43 21.35 -9.17
N GLU A 307 -40.39 20.67 -9.67
CA GLU A 307 -40.18 20.63 -11.11
C GLU A 307 -41.49 20.06 -11.69
N PRO A 308 -42.06 20.68 -12.74
CA PRO A 308 -43.30 20.19 -13.31
C PRO A 308 -43.11 18.71 -13.63
N GLU A 309 -43.94 17.88 -13.02
CA GLU A 309 -43.94 16.44 -13.25
C GLU A 309 -43.90 16.24 -14.77
N LEU A 310 -42.78 15.70 -15.26
CA LEU A 310 -42.79 14.98 -16.52
C LEU A 310 -43.86 13.91 -16.30
N GLN A 311 -45.05 14.16 -16.82
CA GLN A 311 -46.13 13.19 -16.92
C GLN A 311 -45.51 11.98 -17.62
N ALA A 312 -45.08 11.02 -16.83
CA ALA A 312 -44.77 9.70 -17.30
C ALA A 312 -46.11 9.14 -17.76
N SER A 313 -46.42 9.35 -19.03
CA SER A 313 -47.45 8.65 -19.76
C SER A 313 -47.09 7.16 -19.70
N ARG A 314 -47.44 6.49 -18.60
CA ARG A 314 -47.28 5.05 -18.43
C ARG A 314 -48.43 4.34 -19.15
N GLY A 315 -48.51 4.53 -20.46
CA GLY A 315 -48.78 3.41 -21.34
C GLY A 315 -47.48 2.62 -21.48
N ARG A 316 -47.52 1.28 -21.42
CA ARG A 316 -46.38 0.48 -21.88
C ARG A 316 -46.12 0.88 -23.33
N LEU A 317 -45.05 1.62 -23.58
CA LEU A 317 -44.60 1.91 -24.94
C LEU A 317 -44.33 0.56 -25.62
N ASP A 318 -44.79 0.44 -26.86
CA ASP A 318 -44.41 -0.66 -27.74
C ASP A 318 -42.88 -0.71 -27.81
N ILE A 319 -42.30 -1.91 -27.90
CA ILE A 319 -40.85 -2.08 -28.09
C ILE A 319 -40.36 -1.35 -29.35
N ALA A 320 -41.23 -1.20 -30.35
CA ALA A 320 -40.96 -0.41 -31.55
C ALA A 320 -40.65 1.07 -31.25
N ASP A 321 -41.14 1.61 -30.13
CA ASP A 321 -40.96 3.03 -29.74
C ASP A 321 -39.90 3.24 -28.65
N TRP A 322 -39.13 2.20 -28.30
CA TRP A 322 -38.09 2.30 -27.27
C TRP A 322 -36.82 3.00 -27.76
N CYS A 323 -36.57 3.01 -29.07
CA CYS A 323 -35.34 3.53 -29.63
C CYS A 323 -35.32 5.06 -29.67
N LEU A 324 -34.24 5.62 -29.12
CA LEU A 324 -33.91 7.03 -29.18
C LEU A 324 -32.74 7.23 -30.13
N VAL A 325 -32.88 8.15 -31.08
CA VAL A 325 -31.78 8.59 -31.93
C VAL A 325 -31.33 10.00 -31.51
N PRO A 326 -30.01 10.25 -31.43
CA PRO A 326 -29.52 11.60 -31.19
C PRO A 326 -29.77 12.48 -32.42
N TYR A 327 -30.15 13.73 -32.19
CA TYR A 327 -30.23 14.77 -33.21
C TYR A 327 -29.77 16.11 -32.63
N TRP A 328 -29.48 17.08 -33.49
CA TRP A 328 -29.06 18.42 -33.07
C TRP A 328 -30.18 19.43 -33.25
N LYS A 329 -30.49 20.15 -32.17
CA LYS A 329 -31.53 21.17 -32.15
C LYS A 329 -30.90 22.57 -32.03
N PRO A 330 -31.15 23.49 -32.98
CA PRO A 330 -30.76 24.89 -32.82
C PRO A 330 -31.43 25.45 -31.57
N THR A 331 -30.64 25.92 -30.61
CA THR A 331 -31.13 26.35 -29.30
C THR A 331 -30.33 27.56 -28.84
N PRO A 332 -30.96 28.74 -28.64
CA PRO A 332 -30.26 29.93 -28.14
C PRO A 332 -29.73 29.68 -26.72
N ILE A 333 -28.74 30.48 -26.29
CA ILE A 333 -28.24 30.39 -24.93
C ILE A 333 -29.30 30.94 -23.94
N PRO A 334 -29.56 30.26 -22.81
CA PRO A 334 -30.45 30.80 -21.79
C PRO A 334 -29.88 32.08 -21.19
N ILE A 335 -30.68 33.16 -21.17
CA ILE A 335 -30.31 34.43 -20.52
C ILE A 335 -30.50 34.25 -19.00
N PRO A 336 -29.48 34.53 -18.16
CA PRO A 336 -29.64 34.48 -16.71
C PRO A 336 -30.71 35.48 -16.24
N ALA A 337 -31.57 35.06 -15.31
CA ALA A 337 -32.59 35.93 -14.70
C ALA A 337 -32.00 37.09 -13.87
N VAL A 338 -30.76 36.95 -13.40
CA VAL A 338 -29.99 37.98 -12.68
C VAL A 338 -28.57 38.00 -13.25
N PRO A 339 -28.02 39.15 -13.66
CA PRO A 339 -26.61 39.25 -14.03
C PRO A 339 -25.76 38.99 -12.78
N ASN A 340 -24.93 37.94 -12.79
CA ASN A 340 -23.92 37.75 -11.74
C ASN A 340 -22.96 38.94 -11.78
N SER A 341 -22.84 39.64 -10.65
CA SER A 341 -22.25 40.98 -10.55
C SER A 341 -20.80 41.04 -10.08
N SER A 342 -20.15 39.90 -9.82
CA SER A 342 -18.74 39.85 -9.40
C SER A 342 -17.88 39.08 -10.42
N PRO A 343 -16.74 39.63 -10.88
CA PRO A 343 -15.78 38.91 -11.69
C PRO A 343 -15.24 37.71 -10.90
N GLY A 344 -15.36 36.50 -11.46
CA GLY A 344 -14.83 35.29 -10.81
C GLY A 344 -13.37 35.02 -11.20
N ALA A 345 -12.99 33.75 -11.20
CA ALA A 345 -11.68 33.32 -11.69
C ALA A 345 -11.79 32.11 -12.61
N SER A 346 -10.98 32.15 -13.68
CA SER A 346 -10.95 31.14 -14.74
C SER A 346 -9.56 30.54 -14.91
N LEU A 347 -9.52 29.24 -15.21
CA LEU A 347 -8.32 28.51 -15.61
C LEU A 347 -8.47 28.01 -17.05
N LEU A 348 -7.53 28.35 -17.93
CA LEU A 348 -7.59 28.04 -19.36
C LEU A 348 -6.45 27.11 -19.75
N PHE A 349 -6.77 25.93 -20.29
CA PHE A 349 -5.78 25.07 -20.93
C PHE A 349 -5.64 25.49 -22.39
N ALA A 350 -4.54 26.16 -22.73
CA ALA A 350 -4.40 26.98 -23.92
C ALA A 350 -4.15 26.16 -25.19
N ASP A 351 -4.95 26.41 -26.23
CA ASP A 351 -4.78 25.82 -27.55
C ASP A 351 -3.67 26.48 -28.37
N SER A 352 -3.30 25.82 -29.47
CA SER A 352 -2.29 26.33 -30.41
C SER A 352 -2.83 27.27 -31.50
N CYS A 353 -4.13 27.53 -31.53
CA CYS A 353 -4.82 28.32 -32.57
C CYS A 353 -5.17 29.76 -32.10
N GLY A 354 -4.87 30.12 -30.86
CA GLY A 354 -5.07 31.46 -30.31
C GLY A 354 -6.46 31.71 -29.72
N LEU A 355 -7.35 30.70 -29.67
CA LEU A 355 -8.69 30.89 -29.10
C LEU A 355 -8.60 31.16 -27.59
N ALA A 356 -7.79 30.40 -26.86
CA ALA A 356 -7.58 30.56 -25.43
C ALA A 356 -6.96 31.92 -25.09
N GLN A 357 -6.07 32.44 -25.94
CA GLN A 357 -5.50 33.78 -25.78
C GLN A 357 -6.60 34.84 -25.92
N THR A 358 -7.40 34.76 -26.98
CA THR A 358 -8.53 35.69 -27.23
C THR A 358 -9.54 35.65 -26.07
N VAL A 359 -9.86 34.44 -25.56
CA VAL A 359 -10.73 34.26 -24.39
C VAL A 359 -10.11 34.88 -23.14
N ALA A 360 -8.82 34.68 -22.89
CA ALA A 360 -8.13 35.26 -21.74
C ALA A 360 -8.14 36.79 -21.78
N GLU A 361 -7.92 37.39 -22.95
CA GLU A 361 -7.98 38.84 -23.17
C GLU A 361 -9.38 39.40 -22.89
N HIS A 362 -10.44 38.74 -23.39
CA HIS A 362 -11.83 39.13 -23.12
C HIS A 362 -12.19 39.01 -21.64
N LEU A 363 -11.80 37.92 -20.97
CA LEU A 363 -12.07 37.73 -19.55
C LEU A 363 -11.37 38.79 -18.70
N ARG A 364 -10.10 39.08 -18.97
CA ARG A 364 -9.32 40.13 -18.27
C ARG A 364 -9.88 41.52 -18.52
N ALA A 365 -10.37 41.82 -19.73
CA ALA A 365 -11.04 43.08 -20.04
C ALA A 365 -12.31 43.30 -19.20
N THR A 366 -12.96 42.22 -18.75
CA THR A 366 -14.12 42.27 -17.83
C THR A 366 -13.73 42.23 -16.35
N GLY A 367 -12.44 42.29 -16.01
CA GLY A 367 -11.93 42.26 -14.65
C GLY A 367 -11.84 40.85 -14.02
N GLU A 368 -12.02 39.79 -14.82
CA GLU A 368 -11.93 38.41 -14.34
C GLU A 368 -10.47 37.96 -14.21
N ARG A 369 -10.12 37.29 -13.10
CA ARG A 369 -8.77 36.70 -12.94
C ARG A 369 -8.64 35.46 -13.82
N CYS A 370 -7.52 35.34 -14.52
CA CYS A 370 -7.37 34.32 -15.55
C CYS A 370 -5.95 33.76 -15.57
N ALA A 371 -5.82 32.47 -15.24
CA ALA A 371 -4.59 31.71 -15.39
C ALA A 371 -4.62 30.83 -16.65
N THR A 372 -3.50 30.71 -17.35
CA THR A 372 -3.34 29.92 -18.58
C THR A 372 -2.36 28.76 -18.39
N VAL A 373 -2.62 27.65 -19.06
CA VAL A 373 -1.84 26.40 -18.95
C VAL A 373 -1.49 25.87 -20.33
N GLU A 374 -0.21 25.83 -20.65
CA GLU A 374 0.32 25.19 -21.84
C GLU A 374 0.71 23.73 -21.59
N ALA A 375 0.59 22.90 -22.61
CA ALA A 375 1.19 21.57 -22.60
C ALA A 375 2.72 21.68 -22.80
N GLY A 376 3.50 20.93 -22.03
CA GLY A 376 4.95 20.84 -22.16
C GLY A 376 5.49 19.51 -21.64
N GLU A 377 6.78 19.46 -21.31
CA GLU A 377 7.45 18.22 -20.88
C GLU A 377 7.60 18.09 -19.35
N ARG A 378 7.38 19.18 -18.62
CA ARG A 378 7.50 19.24 -17.16
C ARG A 378 6.65 20.36 -16.58
N PHE A 379 6.44 20.32 -15.27
CA PHE A 379 5.85 21.44 -14.55
C PHE A 379 6.80 22.64 -14.52
N GLN A 380 6.30 23.79 -14.96
CA GLN A 380 6.96 25.08 -14.88
C GLN A 380 5.92 26.18 -14.67
N GLN A 381 6.19 27.09 -13.74
CA GLN A 381 5.48 28.36 -13.66
C GLN A 381 6.25 29.37 -14.52
N VAL A 382 5.65 29.83 -15.61
CA VAL A 382 6.28 30.73 -16.59
C VAL A 382 6.23 32.17 -16.08
N ASP A 383 5.07 32.58 -15.57
CA ASP A 383 4.87 33.84 -14.83
C ASP A 383 3.80 33.66 -13.72
N ALA A 384 3.24 34.74 -13.18
CA ALA A 384 2.27 34.68 -12.10
C ALA A 384 0.99 33.89 -12.48
N ASP A 385 0.51 34.08 -13.71
CA ASP A 385 -0.76 33.54 -14.20
C ASP A 385 -0.56 32.53 -15.35
N HIS A 386 0.68 32.28 -15.80
CA HIS A 386 1.00 31.36 -16.88
C HIS A 386 1.80 30.15 -16.41
N TYR A 387 1.30 28.95 -16.73
CA TYR A 387 1.88 27.67 -16.34
C TYR A 387 2.12 26.79 -17.56
N ARG A 388 3.07 25.87 -17.44
CA ARG A 388 3.31 24.80 -18.39
C ARG A 388 3.38 23.48 -17.65
N ILE A 389 2.67 22.45 -18.11
CA ILE A 389 2.63 21.14 -17.45
C ILE A 389 2.81 19.99 -18.44
N ASP A 390 3.38 18.86 -17.99
CA ASP A 390 3.29 17.61 -18.73
C ASP A 390 1.91 16.99 -18.55
N PRO A 391 1.10 16.86 -19.63
CA PRO A 391 -0.26 16.34 -19.57
C PRO A 391 -0.34 14.87 -19.19
N ARG A 392 0.77 14.11 -19.30
CA ARG A 392 0.86 12.68 -18.99
C ARG A 392 1.11 12.39 -17.51
N ARG A 393 1.40 13.42 -16.70
CA ARG A 393 1.81 13.30 -15.29
C ARG A 393 0.69 13.79 -14.37
N PRO A 394 -0.03 12.91 -13.68
CA PRO A 394 -1.12 13.30 -12.77
C PRO A 394 -0.68 14.30 -11.68
N GLU A 395 0.56 14.18 -11.22
CA GLU A 395 1.13 15.01 -10.15
C GLU A 395 1.22 16.49 -10.55
N ASN A 396 1.35 16.77 -11.84
CA ASN A 396 1.43 18.15 -12.33
C ASN A 396 0.09 18.90 -12.17
N TYR A 397 -1.04 18.21 -12.31
CA TYR A 397 -2.37 18.80 -12.11
C TYR A 397 -2.60 19.15 -10.64
N VAL A 398 -2.20 18.26 -9.73
CA VAL A 398 -2.24 18.52 -8.28
C VAL A 398 -1.36 19.71 -7.92
N ARG A 399 -0.14 19.78 -8.48
CA ARG A 399 0.78 20.89 -8.23
C ARG A 399 0.27 22.22 -8.80
N LEU A 400 -0.35 22.19 -9.98
CA LEU A 400 -0.98 23.35 -10.60
C LEU A 400 -2.09 23.92 -9.71
N LEU A 401 -3.05 23.08 -9.30
CA LEU A 401 -4.16 23.54 -8.45
C LEU A 401 -3.67 24.11 -7.12
N ARG A 402 -2.66 23.49 -6.49
CA ARG A 402 -2.03 24.03 -5.28
C ARG A 402 -1.44 25.43 -5.51
N LYS A 403 -0.71 25.64 -6.61
CA LYS A 403 -0.12 26.95 -6.94
C LYS A 403 -1.18 28.03 -7.19
N LEU A 404 -2.28 27.68 -7.85
CA LEU A 404 -3.39 28.60 -8.03
C LEU A 404 -3.99 29.00 -6.67
N LEU A 405 -4.21 28.03 -5.77
CA LEU A 405 -4.72 28.32 -4.43
C LEU A 405 -3.77 29.15 -3.58
N ASP A 406 -2.46 28.87 -3.62
CA ASP A 406 -1.44 29.67 -2.94
C ASP A 406 -1.44 31.13 -3.42
N SER A 407 -1.76 31.36 -4.70
CA SER A 407 -1.93 32.71 -5.28
C SER A 407 -3.31 33.34 -5.02
N GLY A 408 -4.18 32.64 -4.28
CA GLY A 408 -5.53 33.07 -3.98
C GLY A 408 -6.49 32.97 -5.17
N LEU A 409 -6.17 32.21 -6.21
CA LEU A 409 -7.01 31.96 -7.39
C LEU A 409 -7.74 30.62 -7.24
N PHE A 410 -9.05 30.70 -7.02
CA PHE A 410 -9.94 29.54 -7.05
C PHE A 410 -10.67 29.47 -8.41
N PRO A 411 -10.41 28.47 -9.27
CA PRO A 411 -10.98 28.44 -10.60
C PRO A 411 -12.42 27.90 -10.58
N GLU A 412 -13.40 28.80 -10.40
CA GLU A 412 -14.83 28.49 -10.55
C GLU A 412 -15.14 27.91 -11.94
N ARG A 413 -14.38 28.36 -12.95
CA ARG A 413 -14.53 27.99 -14.35
C ARG A 413 -13.20 27.47 -14.88
N ILE A 414 -13.26 26.30 -15.52
CA ILE A 414 -12.11 25.72 -16.21
C ILE A 414 -12.49 25.54 -17.67
N LEU A 415 -11.78 26.23 -18.56
CA LEU A 415 -11.93 26.08 -19.99
C LEU A 415 -10.77 25.22 -20.49
N HIS A 416 -11.10 24.05 -21.03
CA HIS A 416 -10.11 23.10 -21.53
C HIS A 416 -10.08 23.14 -23.05
N LEU A 417 -9.08 23.82 -23.63
CA LEU A 417 -9.01 24.10 -25.08
C LEU A 417 -7.91 23.31 -25.80
N TRP A 418 -7.13 22.44 -25.16
CA TRP A 418 -6.04 21.72 -25.84
C TRP A 418 -6.46 20.89 -27.07
N ASN A 419 -7.76 20.59 -27.22
CA ASN A 419 -8.32 19.89 -28.37
C ASN A 419 -8.91 20.82 -29.45
N VAL A 420 -8.69 22.12 -29.33
CA VAL A 420 -8.94 23.10 -30.37
C VAL A 420 -7.78 23.08 -31.36
N THR A 421 -8.09 22.75 -32.61
CA THR A 421 -7.14 22.71 -33.72
C THR A 421 -7.75 23.41 -34.93
N ASP A 422 -6.91 23.94 -35.82
CA ASP A 422 -7.35 24.46 -37.10
C ASP A 422 -7.92 23.33 -37.97
N LEU A 423 -8.82 23.67 -38.89
CA LEU A 423 -9.46 22.72 -39.80
C LEU A 423 -8.51 22.35 -40.95
N ASP A 424 -7.45 21.63 -40.62
CA ASP A 424 -6.59 20.94 -41.57
C ASP A 424 -6.82 19.42 -41.42
N LEU A 425 -7.60 18.85 -42.34
CA LEU A 425 -7.98 17.43 -42.32
C LEU A 425 -6.82 16.59 -42.86
N GLN A 426 -5.73 16.50 -42.11
CA GLN A 426 -4.62 15.59 -42.40
C GLN A 426 -5.04 14.13 -42.20
N GLU A 427 -4.34 13.20 -42.84
CA GLU A 427 -4.56 11.76 -42.69
C GLU A 427 -4.41 11.31 -41.22
N PHE A 428 -5.04 10.18 -40.90
CA PHE A 428 -4.93 9.54 -39.59
C PHE A 428 -3.48 9.09 -39.32
N SER A 429 -2.98 9.33 -38.11
CA SER A 429 -1.75 8.74 -37.60
C SER A 429 -1.91 8.31 -36.14
N LEU A 430 -1.15 7.30 -35.72
CA LEU A 430 -1.18 6.82 -34.34
C LEU A 430 -0.72 7.91 -33.36
N GLU A 431 0.35 8.64 -33.69
CA GLU A 431 0.87 9.74 -32.87
C GLU A 431 -0.18 10.83 -32.64
N ARG A 432 -0.96 11.16 -33.67
CA ARG A 432 -2.05 12.12 -33.58
C ARG A 432 -3.16 11.62 -32.65
N PHE A 433 -3.53 10.35 -32.78
CA PHE A 433 -4.52 9.73 -31.91
C PHE A 433 -4.07 9.74 -30.44
N GLU A 434 -2.82 9.33 -30.17
CA GLU A 434 -2.23 9.31 -28.83
C GLU A 434 -2.16 10.71 -28.22
N ARG A 435 -1.74 11.71 -29.00
CA ARG A 435 -1.73 13.10 -28.58
C ARG A 435 -3.13 13.60 -28.24
N ALA A 436 -4.14 13.27 -29.06
CA ALA A 436 -5.53 13.61 -28.77
C ALA A 436 -6.01 12.94 -27.47
N GLN A 437 -5.69 11.66 -27.22
CA GLN A 437 -6.06 11.00 -25.95
C GLN A 437 -5.37 11.64 -24.74
N CYS A 438 -4.10 12.03 -24.90
CA CYS A 438 -3.35 12.71 -23.86
C CYS A 438 -4.00 14.06 -23.50
N TYR A 439 -4.36 14.85 -24.51
CA TYR A 439 -4.93 16.18 -24.31
C TYR A 439 -6.42 16.15 -23.96
N ALA A 440 -7.15 15.08 -24.30
CA ALA A 440 -8.56 14.89 -23.97
C ALA A 440 -8.73 14.01 -22.73
N LEU A 441 -8.92 12.70 -22.95
CA LEU A 441 -9.31 11.71 -21.95
C LEU A 441 -8.41 11.73 -20.71
N HIS A 442 -7.09 11.61 -20.90
CA HIS A 442 -6.16 11.53 -19.78
C HIS A 442 -6.08 12.85 -19.01
N SER A 443 -6.00 13.98 -19.73
CA SER A 443 -5.95 15.30 -19.09
C SER A 443 -7.18 15.59 -18.25
N LEU A 444 -8.39 15.34 -18.78
CA LEU A 444 -9.63 15.57 -18.06
C LEU A 444 -9.79 14.62 -16.86
N LEU A 445 -9.34 13.37 -16.98
CA LEU A 445 -9.34 12.42 -15.87
C LEU A 445 -8.43 12.92 -14.73
N TYR A 446 -7.17 13.26 -15.04
CA TYR A 446 -6.22 13.72 -14.03
C TYR A 446 -6.62 15.05 -13.41
N LEU A 447 -7.21 15.95 -14.21
CA LEU A 447 -7.78 17.20 -13.71
C LEU A 447 -8.94 16.94 -12.75
N ALA A 448 -9.91 16.10 -13.11
CA ALA A 448 -11.05 15.77 -12.24
C ALA A 448 -10.59 15.12 -10.94
N GLN A 449 -9.62 14.20 -11.00
CA GLN A 449 -9.01 13.59 -9.81
C GLN A 449 -8.30 14.62 -8.93
N ALA A 450 -7.52 15.53 -9.53
CA ALA A 450 -6.84 16.58 -8.80
C ALA A 450 -7.83 17.54 -8.12
N ILE A 451 -8.93 17.90 -8.81
CA ILE A 451 -10.04 18.70 -8.25
C ILE A 451 -10.69 17.97 -7.08
N GLY A 452 -11.05 16.70 -7.26
CA GLY A 452 -11.70 15.89 -6.22
C GLY A 452 -10.86 15.69 -4.96
N HIS A 453 -9.53 15.79 -5.07
CA HIS A 453 -8.62 15.80 -3.91
C HIS A 453 -8.43 17.18 -3.28
N ALA A 454 -8.54 18.26 -4.07
CA ALA A 454 -8.23 19.61 -3.63
C ALA A 454 -9.44 20.37 -3.05
N PHE A 455 -10.66 20.02 -3.47
CA PHE A 455 -11.88 20.77 -3.19
C PHE A 455 -12.97 19.88 -2.60
N THR A 456 -13.71 20.40 -1.62
CA THR A 456 -14.80 19.67 -0.95
C THR A 456 -16.03 20.56 -0.84
N GLY A 457 -16.82 20.59 -1.90
CA GLY A 457 -18.14 21.23 -1.92
C GLY A 457 -18.26 22.49 -2.77
N GLU A 458 -17.16 23.07 -3.23
CA GLU A 458 -17.18 24.22 -4.14
C GLU A 458 -17.58 23.79 -5.57
N GLU A 459 -18.51 24.55 -6.18
CA GLU A 459 -18.98 24.28 -7.54
C GLU A 459 -17.92 24.69 -8.56
N ILE A 460 -17.48 23.74 -9.37
CA ILE A 460 -16.53 23.97 -10.47
C ILE A 460 -17.20 23.60 -11.80
N ARG A 461 -17.08 24.48 -12.79
CA ARG A 461 -17.63 24.28 -14.13
C ARG A 461 -16.52 24.05 -15.13
N ILE A 462 -16.49 22.86 -15.72
CA ILE A 462 -15.53 22.50 -16.76
C ILE A 462 -16.21 22.61 -18.12
N ALA A 463 -15.72 23.51 -18.97
CA ALA A 463 -16.09 23.61 -20.37
C ALA A 463 -14.95 23.04 -21.20
N VAL A 464 -15.19 21.93 -21.92
CA VAL A 464 -14.19 21.31 -22.79
C VAL A 464 -14.49 21.70 -24.22
N ILE A 465 -13.59 22.45 -24.84
CA ILE A 465 -13.72 22.94 -26.20
C ILE A 465 -12.93 22.02 -27.13
N SER A 466 -13.57 21.54 -28.19
CA SER A 466 -12.94 20.74 -29.24
C SER A 466 -13.31 21.25 -30.63
N SER A 467 -12.43 21.05 -31.60
CA SER A 467 -12.76 21.32 -33.01
C SER A 467 -13.32 20.08 -33.69
N ALA A 468 -14.42 20.23 -34.44
CA ALA A 468 -14.98 19.27 -35.39
C ALA A 468 -15.07 17.80 -34.91
N MET A 469 -15.46 17.60 -33.66
CA MET A 469 -15.61 16.28 -33.05
C MET A 469 -16.94 15.60 -33.43
N GLN A 470 -18.00 16.38 -33.65
CA GLN A 470 -19.35 15.86 -33.86
C GLN A 470 -19.95 16.28 -35.21
N THR A 471 -20.65 15.35 -35.86
CA THR A 471 -21.48 15.62 -37.03
C THR A 471 -22.73 16.36 -36.59
N VAL A 472 -22.91 17.61 -37.06
CA VAL A 472 -24.05 18.46 -36.67
C VAL A 472 -24.97 18.72 -37.86
N MET A 473 -24.40 19.18 -38.99
CA MET A 473 -25.18 19.52 -40.19
C MET A 473 -25.04 18.48 -41.32
N GLY A 474 -24.16 17.49 -41.15
CA GLY A 474 -23.86 16.47 -42.16
C GLY A 474 -22.80 16.95 -43.16
N GLY A 475 -21.92 16.04 -43.60
CA GLY A 475 -20.80 16.37 -44.50
C GLY A 475 -19.64 17.12 -43.84
N ASP A 476 -19.63 17.22 -42.51
CA ASP A 476 -18.54 17.80 -41.74
C ASP A 476 -17.31 16.88 -41.79
N GLY A 477 -16.11 17.44 -42.05
CA GLY A 477 -14.87 16.71 -41.81
C GLY A 477 -14.61 16.60 -40.31
N LEU A 478 -14.38 15.39 -39.81
CA LEU A 478 -14.34 15.11 -38.38
C LEU A 478 -12.93 14.79 -37.89
N TYR A 479 -12.75 14.96 -36.58
CA TYR A 479 -11.61 14.43 -35.82
C TYR A 479 -12.09 13.34 -34.84
N PRO A 480 -12.30 12.09 -35.31
CA PRO A 480 -12.83 11.00 -34.50
C PRO A 480 -12.00 10.71 -33.25
N GLU A 481 -10.69 10.95 -33.29
CA GLU A 481 -9.79 10.76 -32.16
C GLU A 481 -10.18 11.61 -30.93
N LYS A 482 -10.90 12.72 -31.11
CA LYS A 482 -11.36 13.59 -30.02
C LYS A 482 -12.65 13.09 -29.35
N ALA A 483 -13.34 12.11 -29.92
CA ALA A 483 -14.66 11.67 -29.48
C ALA A 483 -14.73 11.18 -28.02
N THR A 484 -13.58 10.83 -27.43
CA THR A 484 -13.48 10.41 -26.02
C THR A 484 -13.87 11.52 -25.04
N ILE A 485 -13.79 12.79 -25.45
CA ILE A 485 -14.28 13.95 -24.67
C ILE A 485 -15.77 13.78 -24.32
N ALA A 486 -16.60 13.35 -25.26
CA ALA A 486 -18.04 13.24 -25.05
C ALA A 486 -18.38 12.25 -23.93
N GLY A 487 -17.62 11.17 -23.80
CA GLY A 487 -17.78 10.20 -22.71
C GLY A 487 -17.38 10.79 -21.36
N VAL A 488 -16.19 11.37 -21.28
CA VAL A 488 -15.63 11.91 -20.04
C VAL A 488 -16.46 13.07 -19.49
N CYS A 489 -16.93 13.98 -20.34
CA CYS A 489 -17.80 15.08 -19.91
C CYS A 489 -19.14 14.61 -19.32
N ARG A 490 -19.62 13.43 -19.72
CA ARG A 490 -20.85 12.84 -19.15
C ARG A 490 -20.59 12.12 -17.83
N VAL A 491 -19.41 11.55 -17.64
CA VAL A 491 -19.08 10.71 -16.48
C VAL A 491 -18.58 11.56 -15.30
N ILE A 492 -17.75 12.58 -15.53
CA ILE A 492 -17.20 13.41 -14.43
C ILE A 492 -18.29 13.91 -13.46
N PRO A 493 -19.42 14.48 -13.91
CA PRO A 493 -20.47 14.96 -13.01
C PRO A 493 -21.25 13.85 -12.28
N GLN A 494 -21.17 12.60 -12.76
CA GLN A 494 -21.78 11.45 -12.08
C GLN A 494 -20.90 10.96 -10.92
N GLU A 495 -19.58 11.14 -11.04
CA GLU A 495 -18.60 10.77 -10.01
C GLU A 495 -18.37 11.89 -8.98
N TYR A 496 -18.39 13.15 -9.42
CA TYR A 496 -18.11 14.32 -8.58
C TYR A 496 -19.29 15.29 -8.60
N ALA A 497 -20.08 15.29 -7.52
CA ALA A 497 -21.32 16.07 -7.43
C ALA A 497 -21.11 17.59 -7.48
N ASN A 498 -19.91 18.08 -7.17
CA ASN A 498 -19.54 19.49 -7.20
C ASN A 498 -18.93 19.94 -8.55
N ILE A 499 -18.80 19.02 -9.52
CA ILE A 499 -18.26 19.34 -10.85
C ILE A 499 -19.37 19.24 -11.89
N SER A 500 -19.60 20.34 -12.62
CA SER A 500 -20.34 20.29 -13.88
C SER A 500 -19.36 20.22 -15.05
N CYS A 501 -19.72 19.48 -16.10
CA CYS A 501 -18.85 19.32 -17.26
C CYS A 501 -19.66 19.36 -18.56
N ARG A 502 -19.20 20.17 -19.52
CA ARG A 502 -19.83 20.38 -20.82
C ARG A 502 -18.82 20.21 -21.95
N SER A 503 -19.22 19.50 -23.00
CA SER A 503 -18.49 19.47 -24.27
C SER A 503 -19.06 20.53 -25.21
N ILE A 504 -18.18 21.41 -25.71
CA ILE A 504 -18.49 22.48 -26.65
C ILE A 504 -17.70 22.23 -27.93
N ASP A 505 -18.36 21.74 -28.96
CA ASP A 505 -17.72 21.38 -30.22
C ASP A 505 -17.83 22.53 -31.23
N VAL A 506 -16.70 23.04 -31.71
CA VAL A 506 -16.63 24.26 -32.53
C VAL A 506 -16.07 23.96 -33.92
N VAL A 507 -16.43 24.79 -34.88
CA VAL A 507 -15.85 24.79 -36.24
C VAL A 507 -15.58 26.24 -36.60
N PHE A 508 -14.31 26.55 -36.80
CA PHE A 508 -13.83 27.88 -37.20
C PHE A 508 -12.56 27.73 -38.05
N LYS A 509 -12.15 28.81 -38.71
CA LYS A 509 -10.86 28.91 -39.39
C LYS A 509 -10.02 29.95 -38.66
N VAL A 510 -8.73 29.66 -38.47
CA VAL A 510 -7.82 30.63 -37.85
C VAL A 510 -7.83 31.93 -38.66
N GLY A 511 -8.03 33.07 -37.98
CA GLY A 511 -8.10 34.40 -38.59
C GLY A 511 -9.49 34.90 -38.98
N ASP A 512 -10.53 34.06 -38.96
CA ASP A 512 -11.92 34.48 -39.22
C ASP A 512 -12.86 34.03 -38.08
N GLY A 513 -13.47 35.01 -37.40
CA GLY A 513 -14.50 34.77 -36.40
C GLY A 513 -14.03 34.33 -35.00
N LEU A 514 -12.72 34.39 -34.71
CA LEU A 514 -12.16 34.06 -33.39
C LEU A 514 -12.79 34.88 -32.25
N ASP A 515 -12.92 36.20 -32.41
CA ASP A 515 -13.54 37.08 -31.37
C ASP A 515 -14.99 36.71 -31.07
N ARG A 516 -15.77 36.43 -32.13
CA ARG A 516 -17.17 35.99 -32.00
C ARG A 516 -17.25 34.63 -31.31
N LEU A 517 -16.35 33.71 -31.65
CA LEU A 517 -16.29 32.40 -31.02
C LEU A 517 -15.85 32.49 -29.55
N ALA A 518 -14.84 33.30 -29.24
CA ALA A 518 -14.38 33.53 -27.88
C ALA A 518 -15.51 34.08 -27.00
N THR A 519 -16.28 35.03 -27.52
CA THR A 519 -17.48 35.56 -26.86
C THR A 519 -18.49 34.45 -26.58
N ALA A 520 -18.83 33.65 -27.60
CA ALA A 520 -19.76 32.53 -27.44
C ALA A 520 -19.29 31.47 -26.43
N VAL A 521 -17.99 31.14 -26.41
CA VAL A 521 -17.40 30.20 -25.46
C VAL A 521 -17.47 30.74 -24.02
N ILE A 522 -17.20 32.04 -23.81
CA ILE A 522 -17.30 32.68 -22.50
C ILE A 522 -18.76 32.67 -22.01
N GLU A 523 -19.70 33.05 -22.88
CA GLU A 523 -21.12 33.03 -22.55
C GLU A 523 -21.59 31.61 -22.20
N GLU A 524 -21.17 30.61 -22.98
CA GLU A 524 -21.49 29.21 -22.73
C GLU A 524 -20.92 28.74 -21.38
N ALA A 525 -19.66 29.04 -21.08
CA ALA A 525 -19.01 28.69 -19.81
C ALA A 525 -19.66 29.38 -18.59
N ARG A 526 -20.23 30.57 -18.76
CA ARG A 526 -20.95 31.31 -17.71
C ARG A 526 -22.41 30.86 -17.55
N SER A 527 -23.00 30.25 -18.59
CA SER A 527 -24.42 29.94 -18.64
C SER A 527 -24.85 28.84 -17.64
N PRO A 528 -26.03 28.99 -16.99
CA PRO A 528 -26.62 27.97 -16.12
C PRO A 528 -27.24 26.79 -16.90
N ALA A 529 -27.07 26.74 -18.22
CA ALA A 529 -27.56 25.66 -19.07
C ALA A 529 -27.17 24.26 -18.55
N LYS A 530 -28.11 23.31 -18.59
CA LYS A 530 -27.86 21.92 -18.12
C LYS A 530 -27.38 20.99 -19.23
N GLU A 531 -27.35 21.47 -20.47
CA GLU A 531 -26.96 20.66 -21.62
C GLU A 531 -25.47 20.29 -21.56
N THR A 532 -25.17 19.01 -21.76
CA THR A 532 -23.81 18.47 -21.64
C THR A 532 -23.06 18.44 -22.97
N ALA A 533 -23.78 18.44 -24.10
CA ALA A 533 -23.22 18.42 -25.45
C ALA A 533 -23.79 19.57 -26.28
N VAL A 534 -22.92 20.52 -26.60
CA VAL A 534 -23.21 21.74 -27.34
C VAL A 534 -22.27 21.83 -28.53
N ALA A 535 -22.74 22.38 -29.64
CA ALA A 535 -21.91 22.65 -30.79
C ALA A 535 -22.18 24.04 -31.37
N TYR A 536 -21.15 24.71 -31.85
CA TYR A 536 -21.27 25.96 -32.59
C TYR A 536 -20.95 25.72 -34.07
N ARG A 537 -21.91 26.05 -34.94
CA ARG A 537 -21.78 25.94 -36.40
C ARG A 537 -22.34 27.18 -37.05
N ARG A 538 -21.56 27.85 -37.90
CA ARG A 538 -21.96 29.07 -38.63
C ARG A 538 -22.57 30.14 -37.71
N GLY A 539 -22.03 30.30 -36.51
CA GLY A 539 -22.50 31.27 -35.51
C GLY A 539 -23.77 30.87 -34.73
N LEU A 540 -24.34 29.69 -34.98
CA LEU A 540 -25.51 29.17 -34.27
C LEU A 540 -25.10 28.14 -33.22
N ARG A 541 -25.79 28.19 -32.06
CA ARG A 541 -25.68 27.21 -30.97
C ARG A 541 -26.63 26.03 -31.22
N TRP A 542 -26.08 24.82 -31.14
CA TRP A 542 -26.79 23.56 -31.31
C TRP A 542 -26.64 22.73 -30.05
N VAL A 543 -27.72 22.07 -29.64
CA VAL A 543 -27.75 21.17 -28.48
C VAL A 543 -28.06 19.76 -28.96
N GLN A 544 -27.37 18.77 -28.43
CA GLN A 544 -27.70 17.37 -28.68
C GLN A 544 -28.98 17.00 -27.90
N ALA A 545 -30.01 16.60 -28.64
CA ALA A 545 -31.28 16.12 -28.12
C ALA A 545 -31.53 14.70 -28.61
N TYR A 546 -32.57 14.06 -28.08
CA TYR A 546 -32.96 12.70 -28.46
C TYR A 546 -34.41 12.69 -28.95
N GLN A 547 -34.64 12.05 -30.08
CA GLN A 547 -35.97 11.85 -30.63
C GLN A 547 -36.29 10.36 -30.62
N ARG A 548 -37.53 10.02 -30.26
CA ARG A 548 -38.03 8.65 -30.42
C ARG A 548 -38.17 8.33 -31.89
N MET A 549 -37.61 7.20 -32.28
CA MET A 549 -37.74 6.66 -33.62
C MET A 549 -38.55 5.37 -33.51
N HIS A 550 -39.69 5.35 -34.19
CA HIS A 550 -40.46 4.12 -34.35
C HIS A 550 -39.66 3.18 -35.25
N LEU A 551 -39.34 1.99 -34.75
CA LEU A 551 -38.68 0.96 -35.52
C LEU A 551 -39.70 0.27 -36.44
N PRO A 552 -39.52 0.28 -37.77
CA PRO A 552 -40.38 -0.46 -38.66
C PRO A 552 -40.30 -1.97 -38.34
N SER A 553 -41.46 -2.64 -38.37
CA SER A 553 -41.55 -4.09 -38.28
C SER A 553 -40.91 -4.73 -39.52
N HIS A 554 -39.63 -5.08 -39.43
CA HIS A 554 -38.94 -5.81 -40.50
C HIS A 554 -39.19 -7.32 -40.36
N GLU A 555 -40.14 -7.85 -41.13
CA GLU A 555 -40.39 -9.30 -41.22
C GLU A 555 -39.31 -10.08 -42.00
N ASN A 556 -38.39 -9.43 -42.75
CA ASN A 556 -37.51 -10.14 -43.70
C ASN A 556 -36.08 -9.57 -43.84
N ALA A 557 -35.34 -9.35 -42.74
CA ALA A 557 -33.89 -9.16 -42.82
C ALA A 557 -33.16 -9.98 -41.75
N PRO A 558 -32.33 -10.99 -42.11
CA PRO A 558 -31.46 -11.64 -41.15
C PRO A 558 -30.31 -10.70 -40.80
N VAL A 559 -30.46 -9.94 -39.71
CA VAL A 559 -29.41 -9.03 -39.18
C VAL A 559 -28.19 -9.82 -38.69
N LEU A 560 -28.41 -11.08 -38.27
CA LEU A 560 -27.35 -11.98 -37.82
C LEU A 560 -26.92 -12.92 -38.97
N ARG A 561 -25.67 -12.77 -39.41
CA ARG A 561 -24.96 -13.64 -40.35
C ARG A 561 -24.53 -14.95 -39.68
N THR A 562 -24.79 -16.08 -40.33
CA THR A 562 -24.18 -17.37 -39.99
C THR A 562 -22.66 -17.25 -40.17
N SER A 563 -21.88 -17.70 -39.17
CA SER A 563 -20.42 -17.52 -39.12
C SER A 563 -19.94 -16.05 -39.06
N GLY A 564 -20.80 -15.12 -38.64
CA GLY A 564 -20.39 -13.74 -38.35
C GLY A 564 -19.52 -13.62 -37.09
N CYS A 565 -18.56 -12.70 -37.11
CA CYS A 565 -17.84 -12.29 -35.91
C CYS A 565 -18.61 -11.13 -35.25
N TYR A 566 -18.98 -11.28 -33.98
CA TYR A 566 -19.74 -10.27 -33.23
C TYR A 566 -18.93 -9.81 -32.02
N LEU A 567 -18.71 -8.51 -31.90
CA LEU A 567 -18.13 -7.89 -30.72
C LEU A 567 -19.27 -7.43 -29.80
N ILE A 568 -19.30 -7.95 -28.56
CA ILE A 568 -20.24 -7.51 -27.52
C ILE A 568 -19.44 -6.75 -26.47
N THR A 569 -19.55 -5.43 -26.48
CA THR A 569 -18.92 -4.58 -25.46
C THR A 569 -19.68 -4.75 -24.13
N GLY A 570 -18.96 -5.05 -23.04
CA GLY A 570 -19.57 -5.38 -21.74
C GLY A 570 -20.06 -6.84 -21.59
N GLY A 571 -19.53 -7.77 -22.38
CA GLY A 571 -19.99 -9.16 -22.49
C GLY A 571 -20.03 -10.01 -21.21
N LEU A 572 -19.37 -9.60 -20.12
CA LEU A 572 -19.41 -10.29 -18.81
C LEU A 572 -20.56 -9.79 -17.91
N GLY A 573 -21.26 -8.71 -18.28
CA GLY A 573 -22.45 -8.25 -17.60
C GLY A 573 -23.69 -9.08 -17.96
N GLY A 574 -24.73 -9.05 -17.12
CA GLY A 574 -25.94 -9.86 -17.33
C GLY A 574 -26.64 -9.63 -18.69
N ILE A 575 -26.69 -8.39 -19.16
CA ILE A 575 -27.24 -8.04 -20.50
C ILE A 575 -26.33 -8.58 -21.61
N GLY A 576 -25.01 -8.41 -21.48
CA GLY A 576 -24.02 -8.88 -22.45
C GLY A 576 -24.05 -10.40 -22.63
N LEU A 577 -24.10 -11.16 -21.53
CA LEU A 577 -24.25 -12.61 -21.55
C LEU A 577 -25.57 -13.06 -22.16
N THR A 578 -26.66 -12.33 -21.90
CA THR A 578 -27.98 -12.61 -22.46
C THR A 578 -27.98 -12.40 -23.98
N LEU A 579 -27.41 -11.29 -24.46
CA LEU A 579 -27.24 -11.02 -25.89
C LEU A 579 -26.33 -12.04 -26.56
N ALA A 580 -25.19 -12.39 -25.93
CA ALA A 580 -24.28 -13.42 -26.43
C ALA A 580 -25.00 -14.77 -26.56
N SER A 581 -25.77 -15.14 -25.54
CA SER A 581 -26.59 -16.36 -25.54
C SER A 581 -27.66 -16.35 -26.63
N TYR A 582 -28.33 -15.20 -26.84
CA TYR A 582 -29.32 -15.04 -27.89
C TYR A 582 -28.69 -15.18 -29.27
N VAL A 583 -27.59 -14.47 -29.56
CA VAL A 583 -26.87 -14.57 -30.84
C VAL A 583 -26.41 -16.02 -31.09
N ALA A 584 -25.82 -16.67 -30.07
CA ALA A 584 -25.38 -18.06 -30.19
C ALA A 584 -26.54 -19.04 -30.46
N ARG A 585 -27.69 -18.88 -29.79
CA ARG A 585 -28.87 -19.75 -29.99
C ARG A 585 -29.55 -19.51 -31.34
N SER A 586 -29.71 -18.25 -31.73
CA SER A 586 -30.36 -17.86 -32.98
C SER A 586 -29.58 -18.31 -34.21
N LEU A 587 -28.24 -18.36 -34.12
CA LEU A 587 -27.37 -18.83 -35.21
C LEU A 587 -27.12 -20.35 -35.21
N ARG A 588 -27.23 -21.03 -34.06
CA ARG A 588 -27.16 -22.51 -33.98
C ARG A 588 -28.38 -23.20 -34.61
N ARG A 589 -29.52 -22.51 -34.73
CA ARG A 589 -30.79 -23.07 -35.22
C ARG A 589 -30.84 -23.43 -36.72
N LYS A 590 -29.74 -23.30 -37.48
CA LYS A 590 -29.66 -23.68 -38.91
C LYS A 590 -28.84 -24.96 -39.18
N TRP A 591 -28.62 -25.82 -38.18
CA TRP A 591 -28.02 -27.16 -38.36
C TRP A 591 -29.01 -28.27 -37.99
N SER A 592 -30.17 -28.28 -38.67
CA SER A 592 -31.06 -29.45 -38.69
C SER A 592 -31.92 -29.43 -39.96
N SER A 593 -31.32 -29.88 -41.06
CA SER A 593 -31.94 -30.63 -42.16
C SER A 593 -30.82 -31.11 -43.07
#